data_AF-A0A813UZ18-F1
#
_entry.id   AF-A0A813UZ18-F1
#
_cell.length_a   1.000
_cell.length_b   1.000
_cell.length_c   1.000
_cell.angle_alpha   90.00
_cell.angle_beta   90.00
_cell.angle_gamma   90.00
#
_symmetry.space_group_name_H-M   'P 1'
#
loop_
_entity.id
_entity.type
_entity.pdbx_description
1 polymer ?
#
loop_
_entity_poly.entity_id
_entity_poly.type
_entity_poly.pdbx_seq_one_letter_code
_entity_poly.pdbx_strand_id
1 'polypeptide(L)'
;MHPNKLAVTLDDQSLTYSELLARVQHLTFVLINEKNVQPGDIVCQYVDRSIEMIIGIMSIMMSGAVYAPLSPSDPLDRLESLIHQVDAKLVLVNRMSHSYVSMLSVPIVNISEVIESQDSLDDAQIKQLSQVAVTSDSICHIVFTSGSTGIPKAVQIRHRNLMAYIETHVIQTNDIVLQLASSSFDTHLEEIDGALVRGAQLILLKPGGHFDFDYVTQTIHDKKVTYIGPVPSWMDALGKFLNENRHAQERVKAVRCWYPGGKEKKELNV
;
A
#
# COMPACT_ATOMS: atom_id res chain seq x y z
N MET A 1 14.45 -11.51 -6.61
CA MET A 1 14.50 -12.91 -7.09
C MET A 1 13.53 -13.23 -8.24
N HIS A 2 12.54 -12.38 -8.57
CA HIS A 2 11.57 -12.69 -9.66
C HIS A 2 11.35 -11.52 -10.63
N PRO A 3 12.39 -11.03 -11.34
CA PRO A 3 12.32 -9.76 -12.09
C PRO A 3 11.14 -9.70 -13.07
N ASN A 4 10.91 -10.78 -13.82
CA ASN A 4 9.88 -10.83 -14.87
C ASN A 4 8.49 -11.22 -14.37
N LYS A 5 8.32 -11.48 -13.07
CA LYS A 5 7.02 -11.83 -12.51
C LYS A 5 6.22 -10.57 -12.25
N LEU A 6 4.90 -10.62 -12.48
CA LEU A 6 3.99 -9.54 -12.11
C LEU A 6 4.04 -9.30 -10.59
N ALA A 7 4.36 -8.06 -10.22
CA ALA A 7 4.38 -7.60 -8.83
C ALA A 7 3.06 -6.94 -8.45
N VAL A 8 2.58 -6.02 -9.29
CA VAL A 8 1.35 -5.27 -9.04
C VAL A 8 0.50 -5.19 -10.30
N THR A 9 -0.81 -5.28 -10.16
CA THR A 9 -1.78 -5.14 -11.25
C THR A 9 -2.98 -4.34 -10.78
N LEU A 10 -3.40 -3.37 -11.58
CA LEU A 10 -4.63 -2.60 -11.41
C LEU A 10 -5.37 -2.61 -12.75
N ASP A 11 -6.52 -3.27 -12.80
CA ASP A 11 -7.28 -3.52 -14.03
C ASP A 11 -6.37 -4.06 -15.15
N ASP A 12 -6.14 -3.30 -16.23
CA ASP A 12 -5.31 -3.70 -17.38
C ASP A 12 -3.84 -3.25 -17.27
N GLN A 13 -3.50 -2.46 -16.26
CA GLN A 13 -2.15 -2.00 -16.01
C GLN A 13 -1.43 -2.96 -15.07
N SER A 14 -0.19 -3.31 -15.40
CA SER A 14 0.61 -4.20 -14.56
C SER A 14 2.09 -3.86 -14.62
N LEU A 15 2.78 -4.01 -13.50
CA LEU A 15 4.24 -3.95 -13.45
C LEU A 15 4.80 -5.30 -13.00
N THR A 16 5.86 -5.72 -13.68
CA THR A 16 6.76 -6.75 -13.17
C THR A 16 7.57 -6.24 -11.98
N TYR A 17 8.20 -7.13 -11.22
CA TYR A 17 9.08 -6.73 -10.13
C TYR A 17 10.24 -5.84 -10.57
N SER A 18 10.85 -6.09 -11.73
CA SER A 18 11.92 -5.23 -12.24
C SER A 18 11.41 -3.84 -12.63
N GLU A 19 10.22 -3.76 -13.23
CA GLU A 19 9.60 -2.50 -13.61
C GLU A 19 9.11 -1.69 -12.42
N LEU A 20 8.61 -2.36 -11.38
CA LEU A 20 8.25 -1.74 -10.11
C LEU A 20 9.52 -1.23 -9.42
N LEU A 21 10.57 -2.06 -9.32
CA LEU A 21 11.82 -1.69 -8.69
C LEU A 21 12.47 -0.48 -9.36
N ALA A 22 12.50 -0.42 -10.69
CA ALA A 22 13.06 0.72 -11.42
C ALA A 22 12.35 2.04 -11.08
N ARG A 23 11.01 2.05 -11.06
CA ARG A 23 10.23 3.23 -10.68
C ARG A 23 10.42 3.60 -9.21
N VAL A 24 10.47 2.60 -8.33
CA VAL A 24 10.74 2.79 -6.90
C VAL A 24 12.11 3.43 -6.70
N GLN A 25 13.15 2.89 -7.33
CA GLN A 25 14.52 3.42 -7.24
C GLN A 25 14.60 4.86 -7.74
N HIS A 26 13.94 5.16 -8.86
CA HIS A 26 13.93 6.51 -9.41
C HIS A 26 13.30 7.53 -8.45
N LEU A 27 12.10 7.22 -7.92
CA LEU A 27 11.47 8.09 -6.93
C LEU A 27 12.30 8.19 -5.64
N THR A 28 12.91 7.10 -5.16
CA THR A 28 13.82 7.11 -4.02
C THR A 28 15.00 8.05 -4.25
N PHE A 29 15.59 8.02 -5.45
CA PHE A 29 16.70 8.88 -5.81
C PHE A 29 16.31 10.36 -5.75
N VAL A 30 15.14 10.73 -6.28
CA VAL A 30 14.61 12.10 -6.20
C VAL A 30 14.35 12.51 -4.74
N LEU A 31 13.75 11.62 -3.94
CA LEU A 31 13.50 11.89 -2.51
C LEU A 31 14.80 12.22 -1.77
N ILE A 32 15.85 11.42 -1.95
CA ILE A 32 17.13 11.61 -1.27
C ILE A 32 17.87 12.84 -1.81
N ASN A 33 18.06 12.93 -3.13
CA ASN A 33 19.02 13.86 -3.72
C ASN A 33 18.43 15.24 -4.04
N GLU A 34 17.14 15.30 -4.38
CA GLU A 34 16.49 16.57 -4.74
C GLU A 34 15.65 17.12 -3.60
N LYS A 35 15.02 16.24 -2.81
CA LYS A 35 14.14 16.62 -1.69
C LYS A 35 14.82 16.52 -0.33
N ASN A 36 16.08 16.07 -0.30
CA ASN A 36 16.89 15.95 0.90
C ASN A 36 16.21 15.13 2.01
N VAL A 37 15.45 14.10 1.64
CA VAL A 37 14.89 13.13 2.59
C VAL A 37 16.03 12.33 3.22
N GLN A 38 16.05 12.28 4.54
CA GLN A 38 17.02 11.53 5.33
C GLN A 38 16.38 10.32 6.02
N PRO A 39 17.17 9.28 6.37
CA PRO A 39 16.67 8.19 7.19
C PRO A 39 16.00 8.69 8.47
N GLY A 40 14.77 8.23 8.73
CA GLY A 40 13.97 8.65 9.87
C GLY A 40 13.06 9.86 9.63
N ASP A 41 13.23 10.61 8.53
CA ASP A 41 12.26 11.63 8.13
C ASP A 41 10.89 10.97 7.92
N ILE A 42 9.80 11.67 8.27
CA ILE A 42 8.44 11.18 8.04
C ILE A 42 7.93 11.75 6.73
N VAL A 43 7.54 10.87 5.81
CA VAL A 43 6.94 11.24 4.53
C VAL A 43 5.49 10.78 4.55
N CYS A 44 4.60 11.75 4.48
CA CYS A 44 3.18 11.48 4.34
C CYS A 44 2.85 11.13 2.90
N GLN A 45 1.86 10.27 2.68
CA GLN A 45 1.37 9.95 1.34
C GLN A 45 -0.15 10.14 1.28
N TYR A 46 -0.59 11.02 0.40
CA TYR A 46 -1.99 11.31 0.11
C TYR A 46 -2.33 10.79 -1.29
N VAL A 47 -2.50 9.47 -1.40
CA VAL A 47 -2.72 8.74 -2.65
C VAL A 47 -3.72 7.63 -2.39
N ASP A 48 -4.81 7.59 -3.16
CA ASP A 48 -5.76 6.46 -3.15
C ASP A 48 -5.17 5.26 -3.93
N ARG A 49 -5.84 4.10 -3.92
CA ARG A 49 -5.36 2.88 -4.57
C ARG A 49 -4.96 3.13 -6.03
N SER A 50 -3.67 3.01 -6.29
CA SER A 50 -3.07 3.09 -7.62
C SER A 50 -1.70 2.41 -7.61
N ILE A 51 -1.10 2.21 -8.80
CA ILE A 51 0.27 1.68 -8.88
C ILE A 51 1.26 2.68 -8.24
N GLU A 52 1.02 3.98 -8.38
CA GLU A 52 1.78 5.05 -7.73
C GLU A 52 1.72 4.96 -6.20
N MET A 53 0.59 4.52 -5.62
CA MET A 53 0.51 4.27 -4.18
C MET A 53 1.59 3.29 -3.72
N ILE A 54 1.76 2.20 -4.46
CA ILE A 54 2.75 1.16 -4.16
C ILE A 54 4.16 1.66 -4.40
N ILE A 55 4.39 2.39 -5.50
CA ILE A 55 5.69 3.01 -5.78
C ILE A 55 6.08 3.96 -4.64
N GLY A 56 5.18 4.84 -4.22
CA GLY A 56 5.43 5.80 -3.14
C GLY A 56 5.77 5.13 -1.81
N ILE A 57 4.98 4.14 -1.36
CA ILE A 57 5.25 3.37 -0.13
C ILE A 57 6.66 2.78 -0.16
N MET A 58 6.98 2.05 -1.23
CA MET A 58 8.25 1.35 -1.35
C MET A 58 9.44 2.31 -1.48
N SER A 59 9.26 3.45 -2.15
CA SER A 59 10.30 4.48 -2.27
C SER A 59 10.60 5.19 -0.95
N ILE A 60 9.56 5.49 -0.16
CA ILE A 60 9.72 6.05 1.18
C ILE A 60 10.53 5.09 2.04
N MET A 61 10.13 3.83 2.10
CA MET A 61 10.85 2.81 2.88
C MET A 61 12.28 2.60 2.39
N MET A 62 12.50 2.57 1.06
CA MET A 62 13.84 2.42 0.48
C MET A 62 14.76 3.62 0.78
N SER A 63 14.20 4.82 0.93
CA SER A 63 14.96 6.01 1.34
C SER A 63 15.34 6.01 2.84
N GLY A 64 14.86 5.03 3.60
CA GLY A 64 15.01 4.95 5.05
C GLY A 64 14.06 5.88 5.82
N ALA A 65 13.18 6.57 5.11
CA ALA A 65 12.13 7.40 5.69
C ALA A 65 10.94 6.56 6.17
N VAL A 66 10.09 7.18 6.98
CA VAL A 66 8.91 6.57 7.59
C VAL A 66 7.68 6.91 6.75
N TYR A 67 6.98 5.89 6.28
CA TYR A 67 5.72 6.06 5.56
C TYR A 67 4.56 6.35 6.53
N ALA A 68 3.81 7.43 6.26
CA ALA A 68 2.59 7.78 6.98
C ALA A 68 1.41 7.95 5.99
N PRO A 69 0.40 7.07 6.00
CA PRO A 69 -0.75 7.20 5.12
C PRO A 69 -1.65 8.37 5.56
N LEU A 70 -2.13 9.12 4.58
CA LEU A 70 -3.20 10.09 4.74
C LEU A 70 -4.43 9.59 3.99
N SER A 71 -5.60 9.64 4.64
CA SER A 71 -6.84 9.15 4.01
C SER A 71 -7.35 10.14 2.96
N PRO A 72 -7.64 9.70 1.71
CA PRO A 72 -8.30 10.53 0.70
C PRO A 72 -9.69 11.04 1.08
N SER A 73 -10.31 10.46 2.11
CA SER A 73 -11.61 10.89 2.63
C SER A 73 -11.52 11.92 3.76
N ASP A 74 -10.32 12.22 4.26
CA ASP A 74 -10.15 13.16 5.36
C ASP A 74 -10.23 14.62 4.85
N PRO A 75 -10.91 15.52 5.56
CA PRO A 75 -10.93 16.94 5.21
C PRO A 75 -9.56 17.59 5.42
N LEU A 76 -9.27 18.68 4.68
CA LEU A 76 -7.97 19.36 4.70
C LEU A 76 -7.47 19.71 6.11
N ASP A 77 -8.31 20.27 6.97
CA ASP A 77 -7.93 20.63 8.35
C ASP A 77 -7.42 19.41 9.15
N ARG A 78 -8.00 18.24 8.91
CA ARG A 78 -7.57 16.99 9.52
C ARG A 78 -6.23 16.53 8.94
N LEU A 79 -6.06 16.62 7.62
CA LEU A 79 -4.80 16.29 6.95
C LEU A 79 -3.66 17.16 7.49
N GLU A 80 -3.86 18.48 7.59
CA GLU A 80 -2.88 19.40 8.18
C GLU A 80 -2.56 19.04 9.63
N SER A 81 -3.58 18.73 10.44
CA SER A 81 -3.36 18.31 11.83
C SER A 81 -2.50 17.05 11.92
N LEU A 82 -2.71 16.06 11.05
CA LEU A 82 -1.94 14.82 11.03
C LEU A 82 -0.50 15.06 10.57
N ILE A 83 -0.32 15.87 9.52
CA ILE A 83 0.98 16.28 8.98
C ILE A 83 1.82 17.00 10.04
N HIS A 84 1.22 17.97 10.74
CA HIS A 84 1.90 18.69 11.82
C HIS A 84 2.17 17.81 13.03
N GLN A 85 1.27 16.87 13.36
CA GLN A 85 1.46 15.96 14.50
C GLN A 85 2.74 15.12 14.36
N VAL A 86 3.07 14.73 13.13
CA VAL A 86 4.22 13.86 12.84
C VAL A 86 5.43 14.62 12.31
N ASP A 87 5.38 15.96 12.25
CA ASP A 87 6.42 16.81 11.67
C ASP A 87 6.86 16.31 10.28
N ALA A 88 5.89 16.11 9.38
CA ALA A 88 6.16 15.49 8.09
C ALA A 88 7.09 16.36 7.24
N LYS A 89 8.11 15.75 6.66
CA LYS A 89 9.09 16.38 5.77
C LYS A 89 8.45 16.89 4.48
N LEU A 90 7.59 16.06 3.89
CA LEU A 90 6.87 16.33 2.66
C LEU A 90 5.66 15.39 2.52
N VAL A 91 4.80 15.68 1.55
CA VAL A 91 3.66 14.84 1.16
C VAL A 91 3.83 14.35 -0.27
N LEU A 92 3.77 13.03 -0.45
CA LEU A 92 3.62 12.41 -1.77
C LEU A 92 2.17 12.42 -2.23
N VAL A 93 1.96 12.78 -3.50
CA VAL A 93 0.65 12.77 -4.18
C VAL A 93 0.77 12.10 -5.54
N ASN A 94 -0.35 11.81 -6.19
CA ASN A 94 -0.37 11.49 -7.61
C ASN A 94 -1.12 12.60 -8.37
N ARG A 95 -1.15 12.51 -9.71
CA ARG A 95 -1.83 13.51 -10.54
C ARG A 95 -3.30 13.73 -10.15
N MET A 96 -3.99 12.68 -9.70
CA MET A 96 -5.41 12.73 -9.32
C MET A 96 -5.63 13.45 -7.98
N SER A 97 -4.73 13.27 -7.01
CA SER A 97 -4.88 13.82 -5.66
C SER A 97 -4.22 15.18 -5.46
N HIS A 98 -3.28 15.57 -6.33
CA HIS A 98 -2.46 16.78 -6.16
C HIS A 98 -3.28 18.06 -5.99
N SER A 99 -4.30 18.31 -6.82
CA SER A 99 -5.06 19.56 -6.78
C SER A 99 -5.73 19.81 -5.43
N TYR A 100 -6.25 18.76 -4.80
CA TYR A 100 -6.98 18.83 -3.52
C TYR A 100 -6.07 19.32 -2.39
N VAL A 101 -4.81 18.87 -2.37
CA VAL A 101 -3.86 19.14 -1.29
C VAL A 101 -2.80 20.17 -1.64
N SER A 102 -2.89 20.81 -2.81
CA SER A 102 -1.92 21.80 -3.29
C SER A 102 -1.68 22.98 -2.34
N MET A 103 -2.59 23.22 -1.39
CA MET A 103 -2.52 24.29 -0.39
C MET A 103 -1.93 23.86 0.97
N LEU A 104 -1.53 22.60 1.14
CA LEU A 104 -0.90 22.15 2.38
C LEU A 104 0.38 22.93 2.68
N SER A 105 0.68 23.07 3.97
CA SER A 105 1.82 23.85 4.50
C SER A 105 3.21 23.23 4.26
N VAL A 106 3.27 21.99 3.75
CA VAL A 106 4.50 21.21 3.57
C VAL A 106 4.81 21.00 2.08
N PRO A 107 6.09 20.75 1.70
CA PRO A 107 6.44 20.44 0.33
C PRO A 107 5.64 19.27 -0.23
N ILE A 108 5.20 19.38 -1.48
CA ILE A 108 4.44 18.34 -2.18
C ILE A 108 5.27 17.80 -3.32
N VAL A 109 5.27 16.48 -3.49
CA VAL A 109 5.94 15.79 -4.61
C VAL A 109 4.93 14.92 -5.33
N ASN A 110 4.76 15.15 -6.62
CA ASN A 110 3.87 14.36 -7.46
C ASN A 110 4.62 13.13 -8.01
N ILE A 111 4.23 11.95 -7.54
CA ILE A 111 4.80 10.66 -7.96
C ILE A 111 4.66 10.47 -9.47
N SER A 112 3.50 10.82 -10.05
CA SER A 112 3.25 10.62 -11.48
C SER A 112 4.23 11.41 -12.34
N GLU A 113 4.58 12.63 -11.95
CA GLU A 113 5.55 13.46 -12.67
C GLU A 113 6.97 12.89 -12.59
N VAL A 114 7.36 12.38 -11.42
CA VAL A 114 8.68 11.79 -11.20
C VAL A 114 8.86 10.48 -11.97
N ILE A 115 7.85 9.61 -12.02
CA ILE A 115 7.99 8.32 -12.73
C ILE A 115 7.81 8.46 -14.26
N GLU A 116 7.25 9.57 -14.73
CA GLU A 116 7.11 9.87 -16.16
C GLU A 116 8.39 10.46 -16.78
N SER A 117 9.25 11.13 -15.99
CA SER A 117 10.58 11.48 -16.48
C SER A 117 11.35 10.18 -16.72
N GLN A 118 11.62 9.88 -17.99
CA GLN A 118 12.23 8.63 -18.46
C GLN A 118 13.72 8.51 -18.09
N ASP A 119 14.14 9.14 -17.00
CA ASP A 119 15.51 9.15 -16.55
C ASP A 119 15.82 7.82 -15.88
N SER A 120 16.54 6.96 -16.59
CA SER A 120 17.08 5.74 -16.01
C SER A 120 18.25 6.08 -15.11
N LEU A 121 18.23 5.56 -13.88
CA LEU A 121 19.39 5.64 -13.00
C LEU A 121 20.55 4.79 -13.55
N ASP A 122 21.77 5.31 -13.42
CA ASP A 122 22.99 4.54 -13.68
C ASP A 122 23.36 3.61 -12.50
N ASP A 123 24.35 2.75 -12.73
CA ASP A 123 24.80 1.78 -11.72
C ASP A 123 25.34 2.44 -10.44
N ALA A 124 25.92 3.64 -10.54
CA ALA A 124 26.46 4.36 -9.39
C ALA A 124 25.33 4.94 -8.52
N GLN A 125 24.31 5.52 -9.17
CA GLN A 125 23.10 6.01 -8.53
C GLN A 125 22.32 4.86 -7.86
N ILE A 126 22.16 3.72 -8.54
CA ILE A 126 21.54 2.53 -7.95
C ILE A 126 22.33 2.03 -6.74
N LYS A 127 23.67 2.00 -6.85
CA LYS A 127 24.54 1.60 -5.73
C LYS A 127 24.41 2.55 -4.53
N GLN A 128 24.26 3.86 -4.75
CA GLN A 128 24.02 4.81 -3.67
C GLN A 128 22.77 4.46 -2.87
N LEU A 129 21.67 4.05 -3.52
CA LEU A 129 20.43 3.67 -2.83
C LEU A 129 20.62 2.45 -1.92
N SER A 130 21.56 1.56 -2.23
CA SER A 130 21.88 0.40 -1.39
C SER A 130 22.69 0.74 -0.12
N GLN A 131 23.19 1.97 -0.02
CA GLN A 131 24.03 2.44 1.09
C GLN A 131 23.26 3.27 2.13
N VAL A 132 21.95 3.43 1.96
CA VAL A 132 21.09 4.11 2.93
C VAL A 132 21.15 3.37 4.27
N ALA A 133 21.43 4.11 5.35
CA ALA A 133 21.62 3.56 6.68
C ALA A 133 20.28 3.16 7.34
N VAL A 134 19.71 2.03 6.92
CA VAL A 134 18.52 1.42 7.50
C VAL A 134 18.90 0.22 8.36
N THR A 135 18.37 0.16 9.57
CA THR A 135 18.54 -1.00 10.47
C THR A 135 17.19 -1.63 10.76
N SER A 136 17.19 -2.83 11.33
CA SER A 136 15.94 -3.49 11.75
C SER A 136 15.19 -2.72 12.85
N ASP A 137 15.88 -1.82 13.57
CA ASP A 137 15.31 -0.93 14.59
C ASP A 137 14.74 0.38 14.04
N SER A 138 15.03 0.70 12.78
CA SER A 138 14.47 1.87 12.10
C SER A 138 12.95 1.73 11.97
N ILE A 139 12.25 2.84 12.14
CA ILE A 139 10.79 2.94 11.93
C ILE A 139 10.55 2.93 10.42
N CYS A 140 9.53 2.20 9.96
CA CYS A 140 9.15 2.13 8.55
C CYS A 140 7.73 2.61 8.28
N HIS A 141 6.79 2.42 9.22
CA HIS A 141 5.42 2.88 9.08
C HIS A 141 4.95 3.66 10.30
N ILE A 142 4.06 4.60 10.05
CA ILE A 142 3.12 5.17 11.02
C ILE A 142 1.72 4.70 10.66
N VAL A 143 0.94 4.29 11.65
CA VAL A 143 -0.50 4.06 11.51
C VAL A 143 -1.24 4.99 12.46
N PHE A 144 -2.18 5.77 11.93
CA PHE A 144 -3.02 6.64 12.74
C PHE A 144 -4.20 5.86 13.29
N THR A 145 -4.42 5.95 14.61
CA THR A 145 -5.57 5.32 15.28
C THR A 145 -6.49 6.37 15.88
N SER A 146 -7.79 6.09 15.97
CA SER A 146 -8.74 6.94 16.69
C SER A 146 -8.37 6.94 18.18
N GLY A 147 -7.70 8.01 18.63
CA GLY A 147 -7.40 8.18 20.04
C GLY A 147 -8.69 8.37 20.85
N SER A 148 -8.75 7.81 22.05
CA SER A 148 -9.87 7.98 22.98
C SER A 148 -10.15 9.44 23.37
N THR A 149 -9.18 10.33 23.13
CA THR A 149 -9.26 11.78 23.38
C THR A 149 -9.76 12.57 22.17
N GLY A 150 -10.10 11.91 21.05
CA GLY A 150 -10.46 12.55 19.78
C GLY A 150 -9.26 12.98 18.92
N ILE A 151 -8.06 13.06 19.51
CA ILE A 151 -6.81 13.32 18.79
C ILE A 151 -6.24 11.97 18.31
N PRO A 152 -6.00 11.78 17.00
CA PRO A 152 -5.39 10.56 16.49
C PRO A 152 -4.03 10.27 17.15
N LYS A 153 -3.69 8.99 17.32
CA LYS A 153 -2.34 8.59 17.77
C LYS A 153 -1.55 8.04 16.60
N ALA A 154 -0.32 8.53 16.41
CA ALA A 154 0.63 8.01 15.43
C ALA A 154 1.40 6.82 16.01
N VAL A 155 0.97 5.59 15.67
CA VAL A 155 1.62 4.36 16.12
C VAL A 155 2.79 4.05 15.20
N GLN A 156 4.00 3.96 15.76
CA GLN A 156 5.23 3.69 15.01
C GLN A 156 5.52 2.19 14.94
N ILE A 157 5.81 1.70 13.73
CA ILE A 157 6.15 0.31 13.44
C ILE A 157 7.58 0.25 12.92
N ARG A 158 8.39 -0.61 13.51
CA ARG A 158 9.79 -0.85 13.09
C ARG A 158 9.86 -1.97 12.06
N HIS A 159 10.92 -1.96 11.24
CA HIS A 159 11.17 -3.04 10.27
C HIS A 159 11.17 -4.42 10.92
N ARG A 160 11.82 -4.59 12.08
CA ARG A 160 11.82 -5.87 12.80
C ARG A 160 10.43 -6.35 13.21
N ASN A 161 9.53 -5.41 13.57
CA ASN A 161 8.16 -5.75 13.98
C ASN A 161 7.36 -6.23 12.76
N LEU A 162 7.47 -5.49 11.65
CA LEU A 162 6.81 -5.81 10.39
C LEU A 162 7.30 -7.16 9.85
N MET A 163 8.63 -7.38 9.81
CA MET A 163 9.20 -8.63 9.33
C MET A 163 8.81 -9.82 10.20
N ALA A 164 8.88 -9.69 11.53
CA ALA A 164 8.42 -10.75 12.43
C ALA A 164 6.93 -11.07 12.23
N TYR A 165 6.09 -10.06 11.96
CA TYR A 165 4.69 -10.29 11.62
C TYR A 165 4.56 -11.03 10.28
N ILE A 166 5.18 -10.53 9.21
CA ILE A 166 5.16 -11.14 7.86
C ILE A 166 5.63 -12.59 7.88
N GLU A 167 6.65 -12.92 8.69
CA GLU A 167 7.17 -14.28 8.84
C GLU A 167 6.10 -15.28 9.32
N THR A 168 5.12 -14.84 10.10
CA THR A 168 4.00 -15.68 10.57
C THR A 168 2.88 -15.89 9.55
N HIS A 169 2.91 -15.17 8.42
CA HIS A 169 1.85 -15.25 7.41
C HIS A 169 1.98 -16.49 6.53
N VAL A 170 0.82 -16.93 6.02
CA VAL A 170 0.71 -18.06 5.10
C VAL A 170 0.90 -17.66 3.63
N ILE A 171 0.97 -16.36 3.31
CA ILE A 171 1.23 -15.87 1.94
C ILE A 171 2.53 -16.50 1.43
N GLN A 172 2.46 -17.09 0.25
CA GLN A 172 3.58 -17.71 -0.45
C GLN A 172 3.90 -16.93 -1.71
N THR A 173 5.10 -17.13 -2.25
CA THR A 173 5.52 -16.50 -3.51
C THR A 173 4.49 -16.70 -4.62
N ASN A 174 3.84 -17.86 -4.73
CA ASN A 174 2.89 -18.12 -5.83
C ASN A 174 1.47 -17.57 -5.60
N ASP A 175 1.23 -16.88 -4.48
CA ASP A 175 -0.08 -16.28 -4.23
C ASP A 175 -0.34 -15.03 -5.07
N ILE A 176 -1.63 -14.78 -5.28
CA ILE A 176 -2.19 -13.58 -5.88
C ILE A 176 -3.08 -12.95 -4.81
N VAL A 177 -2.58 -11.89 -4.20
CA VAL A 177 -3.17 -11.21 -3.04
C VAL A 177 -4.03 -10.05 -3.52
N LEU A 178 -5.28 -9.97 -3.06
CA LEU A 178 -6.13 -8.82 -3.31
C LEU A 178 -5.89 -7.73 -2.26
N GLN A 179 -5.59 -6.52 -2.71
CA GLN A 179 -5.43 -5.35 -1.86
C GLN A 179 -6.80 -4.68 -1.63
N LEU A 180 -7.42 -5.03 -0.51
CA LEU A 180 -8.79 -4.64 -0.16
C LEU A 180 -8.83 -3.51 0.86
N ALA A 181 -7.97 -3.56 1.88
CA ALA A 181 -7.98 -2.64 3.01
C ALA A 181 -7.66 -1.20 2.59
N SER A 182 -8.27 -0.22 3.27
CA SER A 182 -7.85 1.18 3.14
C SER A 182 -6.50 1.39 3.83
N SER A 183 -5.71 2.34 3.33
CA SER A 183 -4.46 2.80 3.96
C SER A 183 -4.65 3.33 5.40
N SER A 184 -5.89 3.60 5.82
CA SER A 184 -6.23 3.97 7.20
C SER A 184 -6.17 2.82 8.21
N PHE A 185 -6.11 1.56 7.75
CA PHE A 185 -6.10 0.38 8.62
C PHE A 185 -4.80 -0.41 8.44
N ASP A 186 -4.18 -0.86 9.52
CA ASP A 186 -2.94 -1.64 9.49
C ASP A 186 -3.00 -2.91 8.62
N THR A 187 -4.19 -3.46 8.36
CA THR A 187 -4.40 -4.57 7.42
C THR A 187 -3.81 -4.31 6.02
N HIS A 188 -3.71 -3.05 5.55
CA HIS A 188 -3.07 -2.77 4.26
C HIS A 188 -1.57 -3.12 4.24
N LEU A 189 -0.87 -3.06 5.39
CA LEU A 189 0.54 -3.44 5.50
C LEU A 189 0.68 -4.95 5.26
N GLU A 190 -0.23 -5.75 5.82
CA GLU A 190 -0.26 -7.19 5.58
C GLU A 190 -0.44 -7.51 4.09
N GLU A 191 -1.45 -6.91 3.46
CA GLU A 191 -1.77 -7.16 2.06
C GLU A 191 -0.61 -6.74 1.13
N ILE A 192 0.00 -5.58 1.38
CA ILE A 192 1.04 -5.01 0.50
C ILE A 192 2.40 -5.62 0.81
N ASP A 193 2.90 -5.48 2.04
CA ASP A 193 4.24 -5.92 2.41
C ASP A 193 4.33 -7.44 2.46
N GLY A 194 3.28 -8.11 2.97
CA GLY A 194 3.18 -9.56 3.00
C GLY A 194 3.23 -10.20 1.60
N ALA A 195 2.65 -9.54 0.60
CA ALA A 195 2.76 -9.97 -0.79
C ALA A 195 4.14 -9.67 -1.39
N LEU A 196 4.56 -8.40 -1.35
CA LEU A 196 5.69 -7.93 -2.14
C LEU A 196 7.03 -8.44 -1.62
N VAL A 197 7.22 -8.54 -0.30
CA VAL A 197 8.44 -9.09 0.32
C VAL A 197 8.64 -10.57 -0.07
N ARG A 198 7.55 -11.31 -0.26
CA ARG A 198 7.58 -12.75 -0.57
C ARG A 198 7.59 -13.08 -2.06
N GLY A 199 7.49 -12.08 -2.93
CA GLY A 199 7.46 -12.32 -4.38
C GLY A 199 6.06 -12.68 -4.93
N ALA A 200 5.00 -12.46 -4.16
CA ALA A 200 3.60 -12.66 -4.58
C ALA A 200 3.06 -11.48 -5.38
N GLN A 201 2.07 -11.75 -6.24
CA GLN A 201 1.44 -10.70 -7.03
C GLN A 201 0.37 -9.99 -6.18
N LEU A 202 0.36 -8.66 -6.23
CA LEU A 202 -0.65 -7.81 -5.62
C LEU A 202 -1.65 -7.32 -6.67
N ILE A 203 -2.93 -7.56 -6.44
CA ILE A 203 -4.03 -7.06 -7.27
C ILE A 203 -4.69 -5.89 -6.54
N LEU A 204 -4.58 -4.70 -7.11
CA LEU A 204 -5.24 -3.51 -6.60
C LEU A 204 -6.65 -3.43 -7.14
N LEU A 205 -7.58 -3.01 -6.29
CA LEU A 205 -8.89 -2.54 -6.71
C LEU A 205 -8.82 -1.05 -7.05
N LYS A 206 -9.62 -0.60 -8.02
CA LYS A 206 -9.79 0.84 -8.28
C LYS A 206 -10.25 1.59 -7.01
N PRO A 207 -10.00 2.91 -6.91
CA PRO A 207 -10.57 3.76 -5.86
C PRO A 207 -12.07 3.51 -5.65
N GLY A 208 -12.49 3.30 -4.41
CA GLY A 208 -13.88 2.93 -4.07
C GLY A 208 -14.33 1.52 -4.49
N GLY A 209 -13.55 0.78 -5.31
CA GLY A 209 -13.96 -0.50 -5.91
C GLY A 209 -14.34 -1.60 -4.92
N HIS A 210 -13.78 -1.60 -3.71
CA HIS A 210 -14.18 -2.49 -2.62
C HIS A 210 -15.66 -2.43 -2.19
N PHE A 211 -16.41 -1.40 -2.58
CA PHE A 211 -17.86 -1.32 -2.32
C PHE A 211 -18.71 -1.93 -3.45
N ASP A 212 -18.10 -2.21 -4.60
CA ASP A 212 -18.76 -2.81 -5.77
C ASP A 212 -18.45 -4.31 -5.80
N PHE A 213 -19.33 -5.12 -5.20
CA PHE A 213 -19.11 -6.55 -5.10
C PHE A 213 -19.12 -7.27 -6.45
N ASP A 214 -19.85 -6.78 -7.46
CA ASP A 214 -19.81 -7.40 -8.78
C ASP A 214 -18.43 -7.19 -9.41
N TYR A 215 -17.90 -5.95 -9.34
CA TYR A 215 -16.51 -5.65 -9.74
C TYR A 215 -15.50 -6.49 -8.95
N VAL A 216 -15.59 -6.54 -7.63
CA VAL A 216 -14.64 -7.31 -6.80
C VAL A 216 -14.65 -8.80 -7.18
N THR A 217 -15.83 -9.41 -7.29
CA THR A 217 -15.91 -10.83 -7.68
C THR A 217 -15.40 -11.05 -9.10
N GLN A 218 -15.68 -10.15 -10.05
CA GLN A 218 -15.12 -10.22 -11.41
C GLN A 218 -13.59 -10.12 -11.38
N THR A 219 -13.01 -9.21 -10.61
CA THR A 219 -11.56 -9.07 -10.43
C THR A 219 -10.95 -10.33 -9.81
N ILE A 220 -11.58 -10.91 -8.78
CA ILE A 220 -11.14 -12.17 -8.16
C ILE A 220 -11.05 -13.28 -9.20
N HIS A 221 -12.08 -13.42 -10.04
CA HIS A 221 -12.15 -14.43 -11.07
C HIS A 221 -11.09 -14.21 -12.16
N ASP A 222 -11.04 -13.01 -12.75
CA ASP A 222 -10.21 -12.72 -13.91
C ASP A 222 -8.72 -12.73 -13.58
N LYS A 223 -8.37 -12.24 -12.40
CA LYS A 223 -6.99 -12.21 -11.92
C LYS A 223 -6.61 -13.45 -11.12
N LYS A 224 -7.54 -14.40 -10.92
CA LYS A 224 -7.32 -15.66 -10.19
C LYS A 224 -6.78 -15.45 -8.77
N VAL A 225 -7.35 -14.48 -8.06
CA VAL A 225 -6.96 -14.15 -6.69
C VAL A 225 -7.02 -15.40 -5.80
N THR A 226 -5.96 -15.65 -5.03
CA THR A 226 -5.83 -16.80 -4.14
C THR A 226 -5.95 -16.43 -2.66
N TYR A 227 -5.65 -15.18 -2.30
CA TYR A 227 -5.63 -14.69 -0.92
C TYR A 227 -6.41 -13.38 -0.79
N ILE A 228 -7.30 -13.33 0.22
CA ILE A 228 -8.02 -12.11 0.62
C ILE A 228 -8.00 -12.02 2.15
N GLY A 229 -7.63 -10.87 2.68
CA GLY A 229 -7.62 -10.57 4.12
C GLY A 229 -8.74 -9.61 4.56
N PRO A 230 -10.04 -9.97 4.43
CA PRO A 230 -11.11 -9.01 4.68
C PRO A 230 -11.33 -8.78 6.17
N VAL A 231 -11.97 -7.66 6.51
CA VAL A 231 -12.58 -7.49 7.84
C VAL A 231 -13.93 -8.22 7.91
N PRO A 232 -14.37 -8.73 9.08
CA PRO A 232 -15.60 -9.50 9.23
C PRO A 232 -16.84 -8.82 8.66
N SER A 233 -16.99 -7.51 8.87
CA SER A 233 -18.14 -6.74 8.35
C SER A 233 -18.21 -6.71 6.82
N TRP A 234 -17.05 -6.63 6.16
CA TRP A 234 -16.98 -6.69 4.71
C TRP A 234 -17.31 -8.10 4.20
N MET A 235 -16.81 -9.13 4.90
CA MET A 235 -17.09 -10.53 4.58
C MET A 235 -18.59 -10.86 4.72
N ASP A 236 -19.25 -10.37 5.77
CA ASP A 236 -20.70 -10.52 5.96
C ASP A 236 -21.50 -9.85 4.83
N ALA A 237 -21.08 -8.65 4.40
CA ALA A 237 -21.72 -7.93 3.31
C ALA A 237 -21.53 -8.64 1.96
N LEU A 238 -20.33 -9.17 1.68
CA LEU A 238 -20.08 -10.01 0.52
C LEU A 238 -20.96 -11.26 0.55
N GLY A 239 -21.09 -11.93 1.70
CA GLY A 239 -21.91 -13.14 1.83
C GLY A 239 -23.38 -12.90 1.46
N LYS A 240 -23.96 -11.75 1.88
CA LYS A 240 -25.32 -11.35 1.47
C LYS A 240 -25.42 -11.17 -0.04
N PHE A 241 -24.47 -10.45 -0.64
CA PHE A 241 -24.42 -10.27 -2.08
C PHE A 241 -24.32 -11.61 -2.83
N LEU A 242 -23.45 -12.52 -2.38
CA LEU A 242 -23.28 -13.84 -2.99
C LEU A 242 -24.56 -14.69 -2.94
N ASN A 243 -25.32 -14.64 -1.84
CA ASN A 243 -26.59 -15.36 -1.72
C ASN A 243 -27.62 -14.94 -2.76
N GLU A 244 -27.61 -13.67 -3.15
CA GLU A 244 -28.52 -13.09 -4.15
C GLU A 244 -28.00 -13.25 -5.59
N ASN A 245 -26.70 -13.52 -5.77
CA ASN A 245 -26.01 -13.44 -7.07
C ASN A 245 -25.22 -14.72 -7.37
N ARG A 246 -25.87 -15.73 -7.97
CA ARG A 246 -25.25 -17.04 -8.29
C ARG A 246 -24.01 -16.93 -9.19
N HIS A 247 -23.99 -16.01 -10.15
CA HIS A 247 -22.83 -15.81 -11.03
C HIS A 247 -21.58 -15.37 -10.24
N ALA A 248 -21.77 -14.58 -9.18
CA ALA A 248 -20.69 -14.11 -8.33
C ALA A 248 -20.15 -15.23 -7.41
N GLN A 249 -20.97 -16.22 -7.04
CA GLN A 249 -20.52 -17.39 -6.28
C GLN A 249 -19.47 -18.19 -7.07
N GLU A 250 -19.69 -18.37 -8.37
CA GLU A 250 -18.74 -19.07 -9.24
C GLU A 250 -17.40 -18.31 -9.34
N ARG A 251 -17.45 -16.98 -9.38
CA ARG A 251 -16.29 -16.11 -9.51
C ARG A 251 -15.32 -16.19 -8.32
N VAL A 252 -15.81 -16.44 -7.11
CA VAL A 252 -14.97 -16.44 -5.89
C VAL A 252 -14.39 -17.80 -5.53
N LYS A 253 -14.70 -18.88 -6.27
CA LYS A 253 -14.22 -20.23 -6.00
C LYS A 253 -12.70 -20.40 -6.06
N ALA A 254 -11.99 -19.51 -6.77
CA ALA A 254 -10.54 -19.56 -6.89
C ALA A 254 -9.81 -19.13 -5.61
N VAL A 255 -10.49 -18.44 -4.69
CA VAL A 255 -9.90 -17.95 -3.44
C VAL A 255 -9.66 -19.13 -2.51
N ARG A 256 -8.38 -19.39 -2.20
CA ARG A 256 -7.96 -20.51 -1.35
C ARG A 256 -7.86 -20.12 0.11
N CYS A 257 -7.53 -18.86 0.39
CA CYS A 257 -7.35 -18.35 1.73
C CYS A 257 -8.20 -17.10 1.95
N TRP A 258 -9.11 -17.21 2.92
CA TRP A 258 -9.82 -16.09 3.53
C TRP A 258 -9.25 -15.92 4.93
N TYR A 259 -8.49 -14.86 5.15
CA TYR A 259 -7.87 -14.56 6.44
C TYR A 259 -8.57 -13.36 7.09
N PRO A 260 -9.65 -13.56 7.87
CA PRO A 260 -10.38 -12.45 8.43
C PRO A 260 -9.50 -11.68 9.45
N GLY A 261 -9.26 -10.40 9.17
CA GLY A 261 -8.54 -9.49 10.06
C GLY A 261 -9.44 -9.01 11.21
N GLY A 262 -8.90 -8.93 12.43
CA GLY A 262 -9.65 -8.51 13.62
C GLY A 262 -10.30 -9.65 14.40
N LYS A 263 -10.76 -9.36 15.62
CA LYS A 263 -11.27 -10.37 16.57
C LYS A 263 -12.60 -10.97 16.09
N GLU A 264 -12.54 -12.03 15.30
CA GLU A 264 -13.33 -13.27 15.40
C GLU A 264 -13.08 -14.14 14.15
N LYS A 265 -12.42 -15.30 14.34
CA LYS A 265 -12.41 -16.37 13.34
C LYS A 265 -13.83 -16.92 13.24
N LYS A 266 -14.57 -16.56 12.20
CA LYS A 266 -15.71 -17.35 11.73
C LYS A 266 -15.25 -18.19 10.55
N GLU A 267 -15.24 -19.50 10.73
CA GLU A 267 -15.11 -20.44 9.62
C GLU A 267 -16.30 -20.24 8.69
N LEU A 268 -16.02 -19.87 7.44
CA LEU A 268 -17.02 -19.82 6.38
C LEU A 268 -17.36 -21.27 6.00
N ASN A 269 -18.54 -21.73 6.41
CA ASN A 269 -19.16 -22.87 5.75
C ASN A 269 -19.73 -22.36 4.42
N VAL A 270 -18.96 -22.54 3.35
CA VAL A 270 -19.40 -22.37 1.95
C VAL A 270 -20.32 -23.52 1.57
#